data_AF-A0A7W1MWU7-F1
#
_entry.id   AF-A0A7W1MWU7-F1
#
_cell.length_a   1.000
_cell.length_b   1.000
_cell.length_c   1.000
_cell.angle_alpha   90.00
_cell.angle_beta   90.00
_cell.angle_gamma   90.00
#
_symmetry.space_group_name_H-M   'P 1'
#
loop_
_entity.id
_entity.type
_entity.pdbx_description
1 polymer ?
#
loop_
_entity_poly.entity_id
_entity_poly.type
_entity_poly.pdbx_seq_one_letter_code
_entity_poly.pdbx_strand_id
1 'polypeptide(L)'
;MIAGARRQIYGAAAKPPSGRGLICMADFCVYFLYRAALVLIIALPLGAVFALGEFLGFLAWMALPNYRRLARRNVQIAFGDETTGTQKGRLVRRHFQRLGANLLSGMKLNSMPLPEVAALVATEGVDDVHRHLRAGRPVVLALSHLGNWELFAQILPHYFGYAPLSTVYQKLGNRRIDDFVRQQRARFGVELFDRSEGFKEAIGLLRSGGMIGILSDQHAGDHGLW
;
A
#
# COMPACT_ATOMS: atom_id res chain seq x y z
N MET A 1 37.51 -4.78 -17.59
CA MET A 1 36.54 -5.38 -18.53
C MET A 1 35.73 -6.44 -17.79
N ILE A 2 34.52 -6.12 -17.35
CA ILE A 2 33.53 -7.12 -16.92
C ILE A 2 32.20 -6.66 -17.49
N ALA A 3 31.72 -7.41 -18.49
CA ALA A 3 30.45 -7.22 -19.14
C ALA A 3 29.32 -7.61 -18.19
N GLY A 4 28.58 -6.63 -17.67
CA GLY A 4 27.39 -6.84 -16.86
C GLY A 4 26.15 -6.88 -17.75
N ALA A 5 25.52 -8.04 -17.85
CA ALA A 5 24.28 -8.26 -18.57
C ALA A 5 23.19 -7.26 -18.13
N ARG A 6 22.78 -6.38 -19.04
CA ARG A 6 21.64 -5.47 -18.87
C ARG A 6 20.36 -6.29 -18.76
N ARG A 7 19.80 -6.40 -17.55
CA ARG A 7 18.37 -6.67 -17.38
C ARG A 7 17.66 -5.32 -17.28
N GLN A 8 17.00 -4.94 -18.35
CA GLN A 8 16.09 -3.80 -18.42
C GLN A 8 14.88 -4.12 -17.52
N ILE A 9 14.79 -3.48 -16.35
CA ILE A 9 13.74 -3.74 -15.34
C ILE A 9 12.46 -2.93 -15.63
N TYR A 10 12.48 -2.04 -16.62
CA TYR A 10 11.32 -1.28 -17.07
C TYR A 10 11.04 -1.57 -18.54
N GLY A 11 10.09 -2.49 -18.76
CA GLY A 11 9.48 -2.67 -20.08
C GLY A 11 8.56 -1.48 -20.35
N ALA A 12 8.84 -0.76 -21.44
CA ALA A 12 7.86 0.12 -22.07
C ALA A 12 6.53 -0.63 -22.21
N ALA A 13 5.41 0.05 -21.98
CA ALA A 13 4.07 -0.53 -22.08
C ALA A 13 3.92 -1.27 -23.43
N ALA A 14 3.98 -2.60 -23.36
CA ALA A 14 3.80 -3.45 -24.53
C ALA A 14 2.37 -3.24 -25.03
N LYS A 15 2.22 -2.98 -26.34
CA LYS A 15 0.91 -3.05 -27.01
C LYS A 15 0.24 -4.36 -26.62
N PRO A 16 -1.03 -4.36 -26.18
CA PRO A 16 -1.68 -5.58 -25.76
C PRO A 16 -1.72 -6.56 -26.94
N PRO A 17 -1.29 -7.82 -26.75
CA PRO A 17 -1.39 -8.83 -27.79
C PRO A 17 -2.86 -9.05 -28.17
N SER A 18 -3.07 -9.49 -29.41
CA SER A 18 -4.37 -9.74 -30.06
C SER A 18 -5.15 -10.93 -29.47
N GLY A 19 -5.28 -10.99 -28.14
CA GLY A 19 -5.95 -12.02 -27.36
C GLY A 19 -7.01 -11.46 -26.39
N ARG A 20 -7.70 -10.38 -26.76
CA ARG A 20 -8.64 -9.63 -25.89
C ARG A 20 -9.70 -10.51 -25.19
N GLY A 21 -10.10 -11.64 -25.76
CA GLY A 21 -11.13 -12.53 -25.19
C GLY A 21 -10.67 -13.33 -23.97
N LEU A 22 -9.55 -14.06 -24.05
CA LEU A 22 -9.06 -14.90 -22.95
C LEU A 22 -8.51 -14.08 -21.78
N ILE A 23 -7.81 -12.98 -22.06
CA ILE A 23 -7.30 -12.08 -21.01
C ILE A 23 -8.48 -11.47 -20.23
N CYS A 24 -9.55 -11.09 -20.93
CA CYS A 24 -10.75 -10.54 -20.29
C CYS A 24 -11.49 -11.57 -19.40
N MET A 25 -11.53 -12.84 -19.81
CA MET A 25 -12.19 -13.92 -19.06
C MET A 25 -11.36 -14.35 -17.85
N ALA A 26 -10.04 -14.50 -18.00
CA ALA A 26 -9.14 -14.77 -16.89
C ALA A 26 -9.17 -13.63 -15.85
N ASP A 27 -9.14 -12.37 -16.31
CA ASP A 27 -9.27 -11.21 -15.44
C ASP A 27 -10.61 -11.18 -14.70
N PHE A 28 -11.67 -11.63 -15.35
CA PHE A 28 -12.99 -11.74 -14.73
C PHE A 28 -13.02 -12.82 -13.66
N CYS A 29 -12.44 -14.01 -13.93
CA CYS A 29 -12.33 -15.08 -12.94
C CYS A 29 -11.49 -14.65 -11.73
N VAL A 30 -10.34 -14.01 -11.96
CA VAL A 30 -9.48 -13.48 -10.89
C VAL A 30 -10.23 -12.42 -10.07
N TYR A 31 -10.95 -11.51 -10.73
CA TYR A 31 -11.78 -10.52 -10.06
C TYR A 31 -12.92 -11.16 -9.25
N PHE A 32 -13.58 -12.19 -9.78
CA PHE A 32 -14.63 -12.90 -9.07
C PHE A 32 -14.08 -13.59 -7.81
N LEU A 33 -12.95 -14.30 -7.92
CA LEU A 33 -12.27 -14.91 -6.77
C LEU A 33 -11.87 -13.86 -5.74
N TYR A 34 -11.33 -12.72 -6.18
CA TYR A 34 -11.00 -11.60 -5.32
C TYR A 34 -12.24 -11.09 -4.56
N ARG A 35 -13.36 -10.88 -5.25
CA ARG A 35 -14.62 -10.41 -4.64
C ARG A 35 -15.22 -11.44 -3.68
N ALA A 36 -15.18 -12.73 -4.03
CA ALA A 36 -15.65 -13.80 -3.16
C ALA A 36 -14.81 -13.89 -1.87
N ALA A 37 -13.48 -13.86 -2.00
CA ALA A 37 -12.58 -13.82 -0.85
C ALA A 37 -12.83 -12.58 0.02
N LEU A 38 -13.06 -11.43 -0.61
CA LEU A 38 -13.35 -10.19 0.10
C LEU A 38 -14.65 -10.28 0.92
N VAL A 39 -15.73 -10.85 0.37
CA VAL A 39 -16.98 -11.07 1.12
C VAL A 39 -16.76 -11.94 2.35
N LEU A 40 -15.99 -13.03 2.21
CA LEU A 40 -15.65 -13.90 3.33
C LEU A 40 -14.83 -13.16 4.40
N ILE A 41 -13.86 -12.35 3.99
CA ILE A 41 -13.04 -11.54 4.91
C ILE A 41 -13.91 -10.51 5.64
N ILE A 42 -14.82 -9.83 4.94
CA ILE A 42 -15.66 -8.78 5.53
C ILE A 42 -16.65 -9.36 6.54
N ALA A 43 -17.11 -10.60 6.36
CA ALA A 43 -18.03 -11.25 7.29
C ALA A 43 -17.39 -11.59 8.65
N LEU A 44 -16.06 -11.64 8.73
CA LEU A 44 -15.33 -12.01 9.94
C LEU A 44 -15.05 -10.79 10.84
N PRO A 45 -15.01 -10.98 12.18
CA PRO A 45 -14.50 -9.97 13.11
C PRO A 45 -13.05 -9.61 12.82
N LEU A 46 -12.64 -8.36 13.06
CA LEU A 46 -11.30 -7.87 12.73
C LEU A 46 -10.17 -8.71 13.36
N GLY A 47 -10.34 -9.18 14.60
CA GLY A 47 -9.37 -10.06 15.26
C GLY A 47 -9.20 -11.41 14.58
N ALA A 48 -10.29 -12.00 14.05
CA ALA A 48 -10.24 -13.25 13.29
C ALA A 48 -9.56 -13.04 11.94
N VAL A 49 -9.85 -11.94 11.25
CA VAL A 49 -9.17 -11.54 10.01
C VAL A 49 -7.67 -11.36 10.24
N PHE A 50 -7.30 -10.72 11.34
CA PHE A 50 -5.91 -10.52 11.74
C PHE A 50 -5.19 -11.86 11.95
N ALA A 51 -5.78 -12.77 12.73
CA ALA A 51 -5.21 -14.09 13.00
C ALA A 51 -5.08 -14.94 11.72
N LEU A 52 -6.10 -14.91 10.85
CA LEU A 52 -6.05 -15.56 9.54
C LEU A 52 -4.90 -15.00 8.69
N GLY A 53 -4.71 -13.69 8.68
CA GLY A 53 -3.61 -13.05 7.97
C GLY A 53 -2.25 -13.42 8.54
N GLU A 54 -2.09 -13.51 9.86
CA GLU A 54 -0.86 -14.01 10.48
C GLU A 54 -0.55 -15.46 10.07
N PHE A 55 -1.58 -16.30 10.02
CA PHE A 55 -1.44 -17.68 9.59
C PHE A 55 -1.03 -17.78 8.11
N LEU A 56 -1.72 -17.10 7.21
CA LEU A 56 -1.35 -17.08 5.78
C LEU A 56 0.04 -16.48 5.55
N GLY A 57 0.40 -15.45 6.31
CA GLY A 57 1.75 -14.87 6.30
C GLY A 57 2.82 -15.88 6.75
N PHE A 58 2.53 -16.69 7.76
CA PHE A 58 3.40 -17.80 8.16
C PHE A 58 3.55 -18.86 7.05
N LEU A 59 2.45 -19.24 6.39
CA LEU A 59 2.51 -20.15 5.24
C LEU A 59 3.37 -19.57 4.11
N ALA A 60 3.21 -18.28 3.81
CA ALA A 60 4.02 -17.58 2.82
C ALA A 60 5.51 -17.58 3.21
N TRP A 61 5.84 -17.37 4.49
CA TRP A 61 7.22 -17.45 4.98
C TRP A 61 7.85 -18.85 4.79
N MET A 62 7.06 -19.92 4.90
CA MET A 62 7.52 -21.29 4.63
C MET A 62 7.70 -21.53 3.13
N ALA A 63 6.73 -21.12 2.31
CA ALA A 63 6.66 -21.41 0.88
C ALA A 63 7.54 -20.52 0.00
N LEU A 64 7.94 -19.33 0.47
CA LEU A 64 8.63 -18.31 -0.34
C LEU A 64 10.08 -18.07 0.11
N PRO A 65 11.01 -19.02 -0.14
CA PRO A 65 12.38 -18.92 0.37
C PRO A 65 13.15 -17.73 -0.21
N ASN A 66 12.86 -17.29 -1.44
CA ASN A 66 13.52 -16.15 -2.07
C ASN A 66 13.21 -14.84 -1.32
N TYR A 67 11.92 -14.59 -1.05
CA TYR A 67 11.49 -13.41 -0.29
C TYR A 67 11.98 -13.48 1.16
N ARG A 68 12.00 -14.67 1.76
CA ARG A 68 12.57 -14.87 3.11
C ARG A 68 14.05 -14.47 3.16
N ARG A 69 14.85 -14.85 2.15
CA ARG A 69 16.27 -14.45 2.06
C ARG A 69 16.42 -12.95 1.88
N LEU A 70 15.59 -12.33 1.05
CA LEU A 70 15.58 -10.88 0.85
C LEU A 70 15.27 -10.14 2.17
N ALA A 71 14.21 -10.53 2.87
CA ALA A 71 13.84 -9.93 4.15
C ALA A 71 14.96 -10.10 5.19
N ARG A 72 15.61 -11.27 5.25
CA ARG A 72 16.76 -11.50 6.13
C ARG A 72 17.93 -10.59 5.80
N ARG A 73 18.23 -10.37 4.52
CA ARG A 73 19.27 -9.42 4.08
C ARG A 73 18.93 -7.99 4.51
N ASN A 74 17.69 -7.54 4.30
CA ASN A 74 17.27 -6.20 4.70
C ASN A 74 17.38 -6.00 6.22
N VAL A 75 16.94 -6.99 7.01
CA VAL A 75 17.10 -6.97 8.48
C VAL A 75 18.58 -6.95 8.89
N GLN A 76 19.45 -7.69 8.19
CA GLN A 76 20.89 -7.66 8.47
C GLN A 76 21.50 -6.29 8.18
N ILE A 77 21.09 -5.63 7.09
CA ILE A 77 21.54 -4.27 6.75
C ILE A 77 21.06 -3.27 7.80
N ALA A 78 19.78 -3.35 8.19
CA ALA A 78 19.16 -2.39 9.11
C ALA A 78 19.67 -2.50 10.54
N PHE A 79 19.90 -3.71 11.05
CA PHE A 79 20.23 -3.94 12.46
C PHE A 79 21.69 -4.34 12.72
N GLY A 80 22.52 -4.48 11.67
CA GLY A 80 23.96 -4.74 11.82
C GLY A 80 24.27 -5.82 12.84
N ASP A 81 25.08 -5.50 13.85
CA ASP A 81 25.43 -6.41 14.95
C ASP A 81 24.61 -6.19 16.23
N GLU A 82 23.64 -5.26 16.23
CA GLU A 82 22.76 -4.98 17.38
C GLU A 82 21.87 -6.18 17.75
N THR A 83 21.64 -7.09 16.81
CA THR A 83 20.80 -8.27 17.01
C THR A 83 21.44 -9.56 16.51
N THR A 84 21.23 -10.64 17.27
CA THR A 84 21.73 -11.98 16.95
C THR A 84 21.05 -12.57 15.71
N GLY A 85 21.70 -13.52 15.04
CA GLY A 85 21.11 -14.23 13.90
C GLY A 85 19.77 -14.90 14.21
N THR A 86 19.60 -15.40 15.45
CA THR A 86 18.34 -16.00 15.93
C THR A 86 17.24 -14.94 16.09
N GLN A 87 17.54 -13.79 16.68
CA GLN A 87 16.59 -12.67 16.78
C GLN A 87 16.15 -12.18 15.39
N LYS A 88 17.11 -11.99 14.47
CA LYS A 88 16.81 -11.62 13.08
C LYS A 88 15.91 -12.64 12.38
N GLY A 89 16.17 -13.94 12.58
CA GLY A 89 15.32 -15.01 12.04
C GLY A 89 13.88 -14.95 12.55
N ARG A 90 13.70 -14.72 13.86
CA ARG A 90 12.37 -14.54 14.48
C ARG A 90 11.67 -13.27 13.96
N LEU A 91 12.41 -12.17 13.79
CA LEU A 91 11.89 -10.92 13.26
C LEU A 91 11.40 -11.10 11.82
N VAL A 92 12.17 -11.76 10.97
CA VAL A 92 11.76 -12.05 9.58
C VAL A 92 10.47 -12.88 9.56
N ARG A 93 10.37 -13.93 10.37
CA ARG A 93 9.12 -14.71 10.44
C ARG A 93 7.93 -13.84 10.87
N ARG A 94 8.09 -13.06 11.94
CA ARG A 94 7.05 -12.16 12.44
C ARG A 94 6.66 -11.11 11.40
N HIS A 95 7.61 -10.59 10.63
CA HIS A 95 7.35 -9.64 9.55
C HIS A 95 6.39 -10.23 8.51
N PHE A 96 6.61 -11.46 8.05
CA PHE A 96 5.69 -12.12 7.10
C PHE A 96 4.29 -12.32 7.67
N GLN A 97 4.19 -12.75 8.94
CA GLN A 97 2.89 -12.88 9.63
C GLN A 97 2.17 -11.52 9.68
N ARG A 98 2.88 -10.46 10.07
CA ARG A 98 2.32 -9.11 10.16
C ARG A 98 1.97 -8.54 8.79
N LEU A 99 2.73 -8.85 7.74
CA LEU A 99 2.41 -8.46 6.37
C LEU A 99 1.09 -9.08 5.91
N GLY A 100 0.89 -10.38 6.18
CA GLY A 100 -0.38 -11.06 5.89
C GLY A 100 -1.54 -10.50 6.70
N ALA A 101 -1.34 -10.24 7.99
CA ALA A 101 -2.33 -9.61 8.86
C ALA A 101 -2.73 -8.22 8.36
N ASN A 102 -1.75 -7.36 8.04
CA ASN A 102 -2.00 -6.01 7.54
C ASN A 102 -2.74 -6.02 6.19
N LEU A 103 -2.39 -6.95 5.28
CA LEU A 103 -3.08 -7.08 4.00
C LEU A 103 -4.57 -7.40 4.20
N LEU A 104 -4.91 -8.42 4.99
CA LEU A 104 -6.30 -8.82 5.18
C LEU A 104 -7.07 -7.81 6.03
N SER A 105 -6.47 -7.30 7.12
CA SER A 105 -7.07 -6.25 7.93
C SER A 105 -7.30 -4.98 7.12
N GLY A 106 -6.38 -4.60 6.22
CA GLY A 106 -6.57 -3.49 5.29
C GLY A 106 -7.78 -3.67 4.37
N MET A 107 -7.99 -4.88 3.84
CA MET A 107 -9.19 -5.19 3.03
C MET A 107 -10.49 -5.09 3.85
N LYS A 108 -10.50 -5.61 5.08
CA LYS A 108 -11.63 -5.52 6.01
C LYS A 108 -11.94 -4.06 6.36
N LEU A 109 -10.93 -3.30 6.77
CA LEU A 109 -11.06 -1.89 7.17
C LEU A 109 -11.61 -1.03 6.01
N ASN A 110 -11.12 -1.24 4.78
CA ASN A 110 -11.61 -0.53 3.59
C ASN A 110 -13.13 -0.71 3.33
N SER A 111 -13.73 -1.71 3.95
CA SER A 111 -15.16 -2.01 3.80
C SER A 111 -15.99 -1.58 5.00
N MET A 112 -15.35 -1.13 6.09
CA MET A 112 -16.01 -0.65 7.30
C MET A 112 -16.45 0.82 7.15
N PRO A 113 -17.49 1.24 7.88
CA PRO A 113 -17.84 2.66 8.00
C PRO A 113 -16.71 3.46 8.63
N LEU A 114 -16.48 4.68 8.12
CA LEU A 114 -15.41 5.56 8.60
C LEU A 114 -15.44 5.82 10.12
N PRO A 115 -16.60 6.07 10.77
CA PRO A 115 -16.64 6.25 12.22
C PRO A 115 -16.17 5.02 13.02
N GLU A 116 -16.48 3.81 12.54
CA GLU A 116 -16.03 2.57 13.18
C GLU A 116 -14.51 2.38 13.04
N VAL A 117 -13.97 2.71 11.87
CA VAL A 117 -12.52 2.70 11.65
C VAL A 117 -11.84 3.72 12.56
N ALA A 118 -12.38 4.94 12.67
CA ALA A 118 -11.82 5.99 13.52
C ALA A 118 -11.79 5.61 15.00
N ALA A 119 -12.80 4.88 15.49
CA ALA A 119 -12.82 4.38 16.87
C ALA A 119 -11.69 3.38 17.20
N LEU A 120 -11.03 2.81 16.19
CA LEU A 120 -9.90 1.88 16.35
C LEU A 120 -8.54 2.58 16.27
N VAL A 121 -8.50 3.89 16.04
CA VAL A 121 -7.27 4.65 15.74
C VAL A 121 -6.99 5.68 16.82
N ALA A 122 -5.80 5.58 17.41
CA ALA A 122 -5.21 6.66 18.19
C ALA A 122 -4.22 7.43 17.31
N THR A 123 -4.15 8.75 17.48
CA THR A 123 -3.25 9.62 16.72
C THR A 123 -2.40 10.47 17.66
N GLU A 124 -1.19 10.79 17.20
CA GLU A 124 -0.26 11.70 17.86
C GLU A 124 0.20 12.74 16.81
N GLY A 125 0.35 14.01 17.22
CA GLY A 125 0.85 15.07 16.33
C GLY A 125 -0.13 15.55 15.25
N VAL A 126 -1.40 15.16 15.30
CA VAL A 126 -2.41 15.53 14.29
C VAL A 126 -2.69 17.06 14.27
N ASP A 127 -2.50 17.73 15.40
CA ASP A 127 -2.73 19.18 15.56
C ASP A 127 -1.78 20.03 14.71
N ASP A 128 -0.54 19.58 14.50
CA ASP A 128 0.41 20.29 13.64
C ASP A 128 -0.07 20.31 12.20
N VAL A 129 -0.61 19.18 11.74
CA VAL A 129 -1.20 19.03 10.40
C VAL A 129 -2.40 19.96 10.25
N HIS A 130 -3.30 19.98 11.25
CA HIS A 130 -4.43 20.92 11.26
C HIS A 130 -3.98 22.37 11.16
N ARG A 131 -2.94 22.76 11.90
CA ARG A 131 -2.39 24.13 11.90
C ARG A 131 -1.92 24.54 10.51
N HIS A 132 -1.19 23.65 9.83
CA HIS A 132 -0.70 23.95 8.48
C HIS A 132 -1.83 24.04 7.46
N LEU A 133 -2.74 23.06 7.43
CA LEU A 133 -3.86 23.07 6.49
C LEU A 133 -4.80 24.28 6.69
N ARG A 134 -5.12 24.64 7.93
CA ARG A 134 -5.98 25.81 8.22
C ARG A 134 -5.33 27.14 7.85
N ALA A 135 -4.00 27.20 7.83
CA ALA A 135 -3.24 28.36 7.35
C ALA A 135 -3.09 28.38 5.81
N GLY A 136 -3.73 27.47 5.08
CA GLY A 136 -3.59 27.34 3.62
C GLY A 136 -2.20 26.86 3.19
N ARG A 137 -1.41 26.29 4.11
CA ARG A 137 -0.07 25.77 3.81
C ARG A 137 -0.19 24.29 3.43
N PRO A 138 0.31 23.88 2.26
CA PRO A 138 0.22 22.48 1.85
C PRO A 138 1.01 21.56 2.77
N VAL A 139 0.52 20.32 2.86
CA VAL A 139 1.14 19.26 3.66
C VAL A 139 1.54 18.09 2.77
N VAL A 140 2.80 17.67 2.87
CA VAL A 140 3.28 16.41 2.27
C VAL A 140 3.47 15.41 3.41
N LEU A 141 2.66 14.35 3.42
CA LEU A 141 2.84 13.22 4.33
C LEU A 141 3.81 12.23 3.68
N ALA A 142 5.05 12.23 4.15
CA ALA A 142 6.05 11.22 3.80
C ALA A 142 5.80 9.96 4.64
N LEU A 143 5.31 8.90 4.00
CA LEU A 143 4.91 7.64 4.61
C LEU A 143 5.92 6.55 4.26
N SER A 144 5.94 5.50 5.07
CA SER A 144 6.66 4.26 4.77
C SER A 144 5.68 3.10 4.68
N HIS A 145 6.07 2.02 4.01
CA HIS A 145 5.32 0.75 3.97
C HIS A 145 5.45 0.00 5.31
N LEU A 146 5.02 0.66 6.39
CA LEU A 146 5.08 0.18 7.77
C LEU A 146 3.67 0.10 8.36
N GLY A 147 3.45 -0.92 9.19
CA GLY A 147 2.12 -1.17 9.76
C GLY A 147 1.08 -1.41 8.67
N ASN A 148 -0.16 -0.99 8.94
CA ASN A 148 -1.25 -1.06 7.99
C ASN A 148 -1.38 0.27 7.23
N TRP A 149 -0.53 0.48 6.24
CA TRP A 149 -0.50 1.75 5.48
C TRP A 149 -1.81 2.02 4.71
N GLU A 150 -2.60 0.99 4.39
CA GLU A 150 -3.92 1.13 3.75
C GLU A 150 -4.92 1.89 4.62
N LEU A 151 -4.70 1.93 5.94
CA LEU A 151 -5.50 2.71 6.88
C LEU A 151 -5.37 4.22 6.64
N PHE A 152 -4.21 4.71 6.19
CA PHE A 152 -4.00 6.15 6.00
C PHE A 152 -4.99 6.74 4.99
N ALA A 153 -5.17 6.08 3.83
CA ALA A 153 -6.12 6.56 2.82
C ALA A 153 -7.57 6.60 3.33
N GLN A 154 -7.92 5.76 4.31
CA GLN A 154 -9.27 5.71 4.88
C GLN A 154 -9.47 6.74 5.98
N ILE A 155 -8.48 6.92 6.85
CA ILE A 155 -8.63 7.74 8.06
C ILE A 155 -8.36 9.23 7.83
N LEU A 156 -7.56 9.59 6.82
CA LEU A 156 -7.26 11.01 6.53
C LEU A 156 -8.53 11.85 6.32
N PRO A 157 -9.55 11.40 5.58
CA PRO A 157 -10.84 12.11 5.48
C PRO A 157 -11.56 12.36 6.81
N HIS A 158 -11.40 11.47 7.80
CA HIS A 158 -12.01 11.67 9.12
C HIS A 158 -11.43 12.91 9.83
N TYR A 159 -10.11 13.08 9.76
CA TYR A 159 -9.44 14.21 10.40
C TYR A 159 -9.45 15.46 9.52
N PHE A 160 -9.22 15.32 8.21
CA PHE A 160 -8.87 16.43 7.33
C PHE A 160 -9.83 16.60 6.14
N GLY A 161 -11.03 16.02 6.19
CA GLY A 161 -12.01 16.09 5.10
C GLY A 161 -12.48 17.50 4.70
N TYR A 162 -12.07 18.54 5.44
CA TYR A 162 -12.27 19.96 5.08
C TYR A 162 -11.21 20.49 4.09
N ALA A 163 -10.13 19.75 3.84
CA ALA A 163 -9.05 20.12 2.93
C ALA A 163 -9.00 19.16 1.72
N PRO A 164 -8.46 19.58 0.57
CA PRO A 164 -8.19 18.67 -0.54
C PRO A 164 -7.18 17.60 -0.10
N LEU A 165 -7.55 16.33 -0.20
CA LEU A 165 -6.71 15.19 0.19
C LEU A 165 -6.34 14.37 -1.03
N SER A 166 -5.10 13.92 -1.12
CA SER A 166 -4.65 13.09 -2.21
C SER A 166 -3.59 12.07 -1.81
N THR A 167 -3.39 11.07 -2.67
CA THR A 167 -2.25 10.15 -2.59
C THR A 167 -1.77 9.78 -3.98
N VAL A 168 -0.50 9.44 -4.08
CA VAL A 168 0.05 8.81 -5.30
C VAL A 168 -0.44 7.36 -5.36
N TYR A 169 -0.86 6.95 -6.55
CA TYR A 169 -1.39 5.63 -6.86
C TYR A 169 -0.61 4.99 -8.01
N GLN A 170 -0.51 3.67 -7.99
CA GLN A 170 0.02 2.88 -9.09
C GLN A 170 -1.06 1.93 -9.57
N LYS A 171 -1.38 2.00 -10.87
CA LYS A 171 -2.37 1.11 -11.50
C LYS A 171 -2.03 -0.37 -11.27
N LEU A 172 -3.05 -1.13 -10.87
CA LEU A 172 -2.96 -2.58 -10.74
C LEU A 172 -3.14 -3.25 -12.11
N GLY A 173 -2.47 -4.39 -12.30
CA GLY A 173 -2.45 -5.08 -13.60
C GLY A 173 -3.82 -5.59 -14.06
N ASN A 174 -4.69 -5.99 -13.12
CA ASN A 174 -6.05 -6.38 -13.43
C ASN A 174 -6.98 -5.17 -13.31
N ARG A 175 -7.50 -4.71 -14.45
CA ARG A 175 -8.33 -3.49 -14.54
C ARG A 175 -9.56 -3.52 -13.64
N ARG A 176 -10.21 -4.66 -13.46
CA ARG A 176 -11.44 -4.74 -12.62
C ARG A 176 -11.11 -4.59 -11.14
N ILE A 177 -10.00 -5.18 -10.70
CA ILE A 177 -9.49 -4.98 -9.35
C ILE A 177 -9.02 -3.53 -9.16
N ASP A 178 -8.32 -2.98 -10.15
CA ASP A 178 -7.91 -1.57 -10.15
C ASP A 178 -9.09 -0.61 -9.96
N ASP A 179 -10.11 -0.74 -10.81
CA ASP A 179 -11.32 0.09 -10.76
C ASP A 179 -12.01 -0.03 -9.39
N PHE A 180 -12.11 -1.24 -8.83
CA PHE A 180 -12.69 -1.47 -7.51
C PHE A 180 -11.87 -0.83 -6.37
N VAL A 181 -10.54 -1.02 -6.36
CA VAL A 181 -9.66 -0.46 -5.34
C VAL A 181 -9.64 1.07 -5.40
N ARG A 182 -9.63 1.65 -6.60
CA ARG A 182 -9.73 3.10 -6.80
C ARG A 182 -11.03 3.66 -6.25
N GLN A 183 -12.16 3.01 -6.54
CA GLN A 183 -13.46 3.41 -6.00
C GLN A 183 -13.48 3.38 -4.47
N GLN A 184 -12.93 2.33 -3.86
CA GLN A 184 -12.87 2.20 -2.40
C GLN A 184 -12.03 3.31 -1.76
N ARG A 185 -10.85 3.61 -2.34
CA ARG A 185 -9.95 4.65 -1.82
C ARG A 185 -10.48 6.07 -2.06
N ALA A 186 -11.17 6.30 -3.17
CA ALA A 186 -11.76 7.60 -3.49
C ALA A 186 -13.10 7.87 -2.78
N ARG A 187 -13.73 6.84 -2.19
CA ARG A 187 -15.07 6.91 -1.58
C ARG A 187 -15.23 8.02 -0.54
N PHE A 188 -14.15 8.40 0.14
CA PHE A 188 -14.15 9.44 1.18
C PHE A 188 -13.49 10.75 0.73
N GLY A 189 -13.42 11.01 -0.58
CA GLY A 189 -12.94 12.29 -1.12
C GLY A 189 -11.42 12.41 -1.28
N VAL A 190 -10.68 11.29 -1.25
CA VAL A 190 -9.24 11.28 -1.53
C VAL A 190 -9.00 11.17 -3.04
N GLU A 191 -8.29 12.14 -3.60
CA GLU A 191 -7.85 12.13 -5.00
C GLU A 191 -6.67 11.16 -5.19
N LEU A 192 -6.73 10.34 -6.24
CA LEU A 192 -5.71 9.35 -6.56
C LEU A 192 -4.95 9.77 -7.82
N PHE A 193 -3.72 10.24 -7.65
CA PHE A 193 -2.87 10.62 -8.77
C PHE A 193 -2.06 9.42 -9.26
N ASP A 194 -2.25 9.02 -10.52
CA ASP A 194 -1.46 7.95 -11.10
C ASP A 194 -0.03 8.44 -11.36
N ARG A 195 0.96 7.76 -10.77
CA ARG A 195 2.38 8.06 -10.97
C ARG A 195 2.80 8.08 -12.45
N SER A 196 2.13 7.30 -13.32
CA SER A 196 2.44 7.22 -14.75
C SER A 196 1.95 8.43 -15.55
N GLU A 197 1.01 9.22 -15.01
CA GLU A 197 0.42 10.40 -15.65
C GLU A 197 1.20 11.69 -15.31
N GLY A 198 2.24 11.56 -14.47
CA GLY A 198 3.09 12.66 -14.01
C GLY A 198 2.53 13.35 -12.76
N PHE A 199 3.25 14.38 -12.29
CA PHE A 199 2.96 15.02 -10.99
C PHE A 199 2.32 16.41 -11.12
N LYS A 200 1.90 16.82 -12.31
CA LYS A 200 1.38 18.18 -12.54
C LYS A 200 0.15 18.48 -11.69
N GLU A 201 -0.80 17.54 -11.64
CA GLU A 201 -2.04 17.69 -10.86
C GLU A 201 -1.78 17.64 -9.36
N ALA A 202 -0.92 16.71 -8.91
CA ALA A 202 -0.46 16.64 -7.53
C ALA A 202 0.19 17.95 -7.06
N ILE A 203 1.04 18.57 -7.90
CA ILE A 203 1.63 19.89 -7.62
C ILE A 203 0.56 20.98 -7.60
N GLY A 204 -0.43 20.90 -8.48
CA GLY A 204 -1.60 21.80 -8.48
C GLY A 204 -2.37 21.76 -7.16
N LEU A 205 -2.65 20.56 -6.65
CA LEU A 205 -3.32 20.36 -5.37
C LEU A 205 -2.50 20.89 -4.18
N LEU A 206 -1.18 20.72 -4.20
CA LEU A 206 -0.33 21.34 -3.17
C LEU A 206 -0.34 22.86 -3.27
N ARG A 207 -0.34 23.43 -4.48
CA ARG A 207 -0.44 24.89 -4.66
C ARG A 207 -1.76 25.48 -4.17
N SER A 208 -2.84 24.68 -4.10
CA SER A 208 -4.11 25.10 -3.51
C SER A 208 -4.18 24.91 -1.99
N GLY A 209 -3.09 24.52 -1.34
CA GLY A 209 -3.02 24.32 0.12
C GLY A 209 -3.49 22.95 0.60
N GLY A 210 -3.62 21.97 -0.31
CA GLY A 210 -4.05 20.61 0.00
C GLY A 210 -2.96 19.73 0.62
N MET A 211 -3.32 18.46 0.82
CA MET A 211 -2.47 17.42 1.37
C MET A 211 -2.20 16.32 0.35
N ILE A 212 -0.97 15.81 0.31
CA ILE A 212 -0.64 14.58 -0.42
C ILE A 212 0.09 13.57 0.47
N GLY A 213 -0.36 12.31 0.41
CA GLY A 213 0.37 11.15 0.95
C GLY A 213 1.30 10.55 -0.10
N ILE A 214 2.56 10.33 0.27
CA ILE A 214 3.58 9.72 -0.60
C ILE A 214 4.33 8.64 0.19
N LEU A 215 4.35 7.42 -0.33
CA LEU A 215 5.21 6.35 0.18
C LEU A 215 6.61 6.52 -0.41
N SER A 216 7.60 6.82 0.44
CA SER A 216 8.93 7.30 0.03
C SER A 216 10.09 6.38 0.42
N ASP A 217 9.82 5.12 0.76
CA ASP A 217 10.78 4.15 1.32
C ASP A 217 11.18 3.04 0.35
N GLN A 218 10.74 3.09 -0.92
CA GLN A 218 11.05 2.09 -1.94
C GLN A 218 11.91 2.64 -3.08
N HIS A 219 12.58 1.72 -3.77
CA HIS A 219 13.50 2.05 -4.84
C HIS A 219 12.77 2.74 -6.01
N ALA A 220 13.14 3.98 -6.31
CA ALA A 220 12.49 4.79 -7.35
C ALA A 220 13.10 4.66 -8.77
N GLY A 221 14.03 3.73 -8.97
CA GLY A 221 14.77 3.58 -10.24
C GLY A 221 15.97 4.52 -10.33
N ASP A 222 16.56 4.62 -11.53
CA ASP A 222 17.79 5.41 -11.79
C ASP A 222 17.62 6.93 -11.57
N HIS A 223 16.38 7.40 -11.48
CA HIS A 223 16.05 8.81 -11.19
C HIS A 223 15.75 9.06 -9.71
N GLY A 224 15.92 8.06 -8.84
CA GLY A 224 15.77 8.20 -7.40
C GLY A 224 16.92 8.98 -6.75
N LEU A 225 16.63 9.68 -5.67
CA LEU A 225 17.62 10.20 -4.74
C LEU A 225 17.92 9.13 -3.69
N TRP A 226 19.20 8.86 -3.42
CA TRP A 226 19.68 7.84 -2.48
C TRP A 226 20.41 8.48 -1.30
#